data_AF-A0A1H8DCM9-F1
#
_entry.id   AF-A0A1H8DCM9-F1
#
_cell.length_a   1.000
_cell.length_b   1.000
_cell.length_c   1.000
_cell.angle_alpha   90.00
_cell.angle_beta   90.00
_cell.angle_gamma   90.00
#
_symmetry.space_group_name_H-M   'P 1'
#
loop_
_entity.id
_entity.type
_entity.pdbx_description
1 polymer ?
#
loop_
_entity_poly.entity_id
_entity_poly.type
_entity_poly.pdbx_seq_one_letter_code
_entity_poly.pdbx_strand_id
1 'polypeptide(L)' 'MRGEAQALSRAALAQDYDEARFRVHCIRVLAADGGCMGIWRAALELSRYLGPLGTSPNAGYRSAFAYLANRLASGRP' A
#
# COMPACT_ATOMS: atom_id res chain seq x y z
N MET A 1 11.73 1.11 -1.94
CA MET A 1 10.28 1.00 -2.28
C MET A 1 9.92 -0.17 -3.19
N ARG A 2 10.68 -0.52 -4.24
CA ARG A 2 10.31 -1.59 -5.19
C ARG A 2 10.08 -2.97 -4.56
N GLY A 3 10.92 -3.37 -3.60
CA GLY A 3 10.76 -4.63 -2.84
C GLY A 3 9.45 -4.68 -2.07
N GLU A 4 9.12 -3.61 -1.33
CA GLU A 4 7.85 -3.50 -0.59
C GLU A 4 6.63 -3.55 -1.51
N ALA A 5 6.70 -2.95 -2.71
CA ALA A 5 5.63 -3.00 -3.69
C ALA A 5 5.34 -4.45 -4.17
N GLN A 6 6.40 -5.22 -4.41
CA GLN A 6 6.28 -6.63 -4.80
C GLN A 6 5.74 -7.48 -3.64
N ALA A 7 6.26 -7.27 -2.43
CA ALA A 7 5.82 -7.98 -1.23
C ALA A 7 4.34 -7.68 -0.92
N LEU A 8 3.91 -6.42 -1.02
CA LEU A 8 2.51 -6.03 -0.89
C LEU A 8 1.61 -6.74 -1.91
N SER A 9 2.05 -6.83 -3.18
CA SER A 9 1.29 -7.52 -4.22
C SER A 9 1.16 -9.01 -3.95
N ARG A 10 2.22 -9.66 -3.46
CA ARG A 10 2.21 -11.07 -3.07
C ARG A 10 1.27 -11.30 -1.88
N ALA A 11 1.35 -10.48 -0.85
CA ALA A 11 0.48 -10.56 0.32
C ALA A 11 -1.00 -10.41 -0.07
N ALA A 12 -1.32 -9.43 -0.92
CA ALA A 12 -2.68 -9.23 -1.44
C ALA A 12 -3.19 -10.44 -2.23
N LEU A 13 -2.36 -11.05 -3.08
CA LEU A 13 -2.73 -12.25 -3.84
C LEU A 13 -2.92 -13.49 -2.95
N ALA A 14 -2.13 -13.60 -1.88
CA ALA A 14 -2.25 -14.65 -0.87
C ALA A 14 -3.38 -14.40 0.14
N GLN A 15 -4.07 -13.25 0.05
CA GLN A 15 -5.04 -12.78 1.04
C GLN A 15 -4.49 -12.63 2.46
N ASP A 16 -3.16 -12.46 2.57
CA ASP A 16 -2.49 -12.12 3.82
C ASP A 16 -2.57 -10.59 4.03
N TYR A 17 -3.69 -10.16 4.59
CA TYR A 17 -3.96 -8.73 4.76
C TYR A 17 -3.15 -8.10 5.89
N ASP A 18 -2.69 -8.89 6.87
CA ASP A 18 -1.83 -8.38 7.94
C ASP A 18 -0.44 -8.07 7.39
N GLU A 19 0.12 -8.96 6.56
CA GLU A 19 1.34 -8.65 5.82
C GLU A 19 1.13 -7.47 4.86
N ALA A 20 -0.02 -7.39 4.17
CA ALA A 20 -0.32 -6.25 3.32
C ALA A 20 -0.33 -4.91 4.11
N ARG A 21 -0.88 -4.89 5.33
CA ARG A 21 -0.84 -3.71 6.23
C ARG A 21 0.59 -3.32 6.58
N PHE A 22 1.40 -4.31 6.95
CA PHE A 22 2.81 -4.08 7.25
C PHE A 22 3.56 -3.48 6.06
N ARG A 23 3.40 -4.06 4.86
CA ARG A 23 4.05 -3.57 3.63
C ARG A 23 3.59 -2.17 3.24
N VAL A 24 2.30 -1.87 3.36
CA VAL A 24 1.77 -0.51 3.13
C VAL A 24 2.37 0.49 4.12
N HIS A 25 2.53 0.11 5.38
CA HIS A 25 3.20 0.95 6.38
C HIS A 25 4.67 1.23 5.98
N CYS A 26 5.43 0.20 5.60
CA CYS A 26 6.81 0.36 5.11
C CYS A 26 6.89 1.29 3.90
N ILE A 27 6.00 1.13 2.92
CA ILE A 27 5.93 2.03 1.75
C ILE A 27 5.68 3.48 2.20
N ARG A 28 4.77 3.68 3.16
CA ARG A 28 4.45 5.02 3.67
C ARG A 28 5.64 5.65 4.38
N VAL A 29 6.38 4.91 5.21
CA VAL A 29 7.61 5.41 5.87
C VAL A 29 8.66 5.79 4.83
N LEU A 30 8.93 4.91 3.86
CA LEU A 30 9.91 5.16 2.81
C LEU A 30 9.51 6.34 1.91
N ALA A 31 8.22 6.51 1.63
CA ALA A 31 7.72 7.62 0.83
C ALA A 31 7.83 8.95 1.58
N ALA A 32 7.63 8.96 2.91
CA ALA A 32 7.85 10.14 3.74
C ALA A 32 9.33 10.55 3.74
N ASP A 33 10.22 9.59 3.97
CA ASP A 33 11.67 9.79 3.99
C ASP A 33 12.21 10.28 2.63
N GLY A 34 11.69 9.71 1.53
CA GLY A 34 12.05 10.11 0.16
C GLY A 34 11.30 11.33 -0.38
N GLY A 35 10.50 12.04 0.42
CA GLY A 35 9.72 13.21 -0.03
C GLY A 35 8.66 12.94 -1.10
N CYS A 36 8.28 11.67 -1.31
CA CYS A 36 7.33 11.23 -2.34
C CYS A 36 5.88 11.36 -1.83
N MET A 37 5.41 12.59 -1.64
CA MET A 37 4.13 12.88 -0.99
C MET A 37 2.92 12.26 -1.69
N GLY A 38 2.96 12.10 -3.01
CA GLY A 38 1.88 11.44 -3.74
C GLY A 38 1.78 9.94 -3.45
N ILE A 39 2.92 9.26 -3.34
CA ILE A 39 2.98 7.85 -2.92
C ILE A 39 2.57 7.72 -1.46
N TRP A 40 3.03 8.62 -0.59
CA TRP A 40 2.66 8.63 0.83
C TRP A 40 1.14 8.73 1.02
N ARG A 41 0.48 9.65 0.31
CA ARG A 41 -0.98 9.81 0.36
C ARG A 41 -1.72 8.58 -0.14
N ALA A 42 -1.28 7.99 -1.25
CA ALA A 42 -1.87 6.77 -1.79
C ALA A 42 -1.72 5.58 -0.82
N ALA A 43 -0.56 5.44 -0.17
CA ALA A 43 -0.34 4.40 0.83
C ALA A 43 -1.19 4.62 2.09
N LEU A 44 -1.33 5.88 2.54
CA LEU A 44 -2.22 6.22 3.63
C LEU A 44 -3.68 5.87 3.32
N GLU A 45 -4.15 6.19 2.12
CA GLU A 45 -5.50 5.86 1.68
C GLU A 45 -5.73 4.33 1.67
N LEU A 46 -4.81 3.57 1.07
CA LEU A 46 -4.89 2.11 1.08
C LEU A 46 -4.91 1.54 2.51
N SER A 47 -4.11 2.10 3.43
CA SER A 47 -4.09 1.64 4.83
C SER A 47 -5.44 1.79 5.53
N ARG A 48 -6.24 2.81 5.18
CA ARG A 48 -7.60 3.00 5.72
C ARG A 48 -8.56 1.92 5.23
N TYR A 49 -8.44 1.52 3.96
CA TYR A 49 -9.28 0.48 3.38
C TYR A 49 -8.87 -0.93 3.78
N LEU A 50 -7.59 -1.17 4.08
CA LEU A 50 -7.16 -2.45 4.67
C LEU A 50 -7.84 -2.69 6.03
N GLY A 51 -8.16 -1.64 6.79
CA GLY A 51 -8.83 -1.79 8.07
C GLY A 51 -7.92 -2.37 9.17
N PRO A 52 -8.48 -2.70 10.34
CA PRO A 52 -7.71 -3.18 11.49
C PRO A 52 -7.15 -4.60 11.31
N LEU A 53 -6.21 -5.00 12.17
CA LEU A 53 -5.58 -6.33 12.14
C LEU A 53 -6.62 -7.45 12.25
N GLY A 54 -6.37 -8.56 11.55
CA GLY A 54 -7.25 -9.73 11.57
C GLY A 54 -8.60 -9.56 10.86
N THR A 55 -8.90 -8.40 10.26
CA THR A 55 -10.14 -8.20 9.49
C THR A 55 -9.90 -8.31 7.98
N SER A 56 -10.98 -8.53 7.25
CA SER A 56 -10.96 -8.34 5.79
C SER A 56 -10.91 -6.85 5.43
N PRO A 57 -10.35 -6.48 4.27
CA PRO A 57 -10.40 -5.11 3.77
C PRO A 57 -11.81 -4.63 3.47
N ASN A 58 -12.04 -3.33 3.65
CA ASN A 58 -13.29 -2.66 3.36
C ASN A 58 -13.51 -2.47 1.85
N ALA A 59 -14.75 -2.16 1.48
CA ALA A 59 -15.09 -1.69 0.13
C ALA A 59 -14.22 -0.47 -0.24
N GLY A 60 -13.67 -0.47 -1.45
CA GLY A 60 -12.68 0.53 -1.91
C GLY A 60 -11.21 0.09 -1.80
N TYR A 61 -10.93 -1.02 -1.12
CA TYR A 61 -9.58 -1.59 -1.06
C TYR A 61 -8.95 -1.82 -2.44
N ARG A 62 -9.68 -2.47 -3.36
CA ARG A 62 -9.14 -2.82 -4.70
C ARG A 62 -8.80 -1.58 -5.52
N SER A 63 -9.63 -0.55 -5.47
CA SER A 63 -9.39 0.72 -6.17
C SER A 63 -8.20 1.47 -5.57
N ALA A 64 -8.11 1.55 -4.23
CA ALA A 64 -6.97 2.16 -3.56
C ALA A 64 -5.66 1.40 -3.82
N PHE A 65 -5.72 0.08 -3.90
CA PHE A 65 -4.59 -0.78 -4.23
C PHE A 65 -4.09 -0.49 -5.65
N ALA A 66 -4.99 -0.49 -6.64
CA ALA A 66 -4.65 -0.19 -8.02
C ALA A 66 -4.07 1.23 -8.17
N TYR A 67 -4.63 2.19 -7.44
CA TYR A 67 -4.13 3.56 -7.41
C TYR A 67 -2.69 3.62 -6.88
N LEU A 68 -2.40 2.99 -5.73
CA LEU A 68 -1.04 2.93 -5.19
C LEU A 68 -0.08 2.22 -6.15
N ALA A 69 -0.49 1.10 -6.75
CA ALA A 69 0.33 0.36 -7.71
C ALA A 69 0.72 1.22 -8.92
N ASN A 70 -0.22 2.02 -9.45
CA ASN A 70 0.06 2.95 -10.54
C ASN A 70 1.05 4.06 -10.13
N ARG A 71 0.93 4.60 -8.90
CA ARG A 71 1.88 5.59 -8.38
C ARG A 71 3.29 5.02 -8.26
N LEU A 72 3.41 3.78 -7.75
CA LEU A 72 4.68 3.08 -7.61
C LEU A 72 5.33 2.72 -8.96
N ALA A 73 4.51 2.42 -9.98
CA ALA A 73 5.00 2.12 -11.33
C ALA A 73 5.44 3.37 -12.11
N SER A 74 4.75 4.50 -11.90
CA SER A 74 5.02 5.75 -12.65
C SER A 74 6.22 6.54 -12.12
N GLY A 75 6.72 6.25 -10.92
CA GLY A 75 7.93 6.85 -10.35
C GLY A 75 7.87 8.38 -10.18
N ARG A 76 6.70 9.01 -10.33
CA ARG A 76 6.54 10.45 -10.14
C ARG A 76 6.25 10.76 -8.66
N PRO A 77 6.98 11.71 -8.05
CA PRO A 77 6.77 12.10 -6.65
C PRO A 77 5.31 12.51 -6.33
#